data_AF-A0A832MU70-F1
#
_entry.id   AF-A0A832MU70-F1
#
_cell.length_a   1.000
_cell.length_b   1.000
_cell.length_c   1.000
_cell.angle_alpha   90.00
_cell.angle_beta   90.00
_cell.angle_gamma   90.00
#
_symmetry.space_group_name_H-M   'P 1'
#
loop_
_entity.id
_entity.type
_entity.pdbx_description
1 polymer ?
#
loop_
_entity_poly.entity_id
_entity_poly.type
_entity_poly.pdbx_seq_one_letter_code
_entity_poly.pdbx_strand_id
1 'polypeptide(L)'
;MKKKWLPYILVSPYILHFMVFVAFPVLFSLLLTVHKWNIISPMEYIGFSNYTKMFHDRLFWKSLTNTFQFLLIHIPLQIFFSLALAEFLNQKIQMKGFFRAAFF
;
A
#
# COMPACT_ATOMS: atom_id res chain seq x y z
N MET A 1 -33.32 0.41 27.27
CA MET A 1 -31.97 -0.21 27.33
C MET A 1 -31.21 0.13 26.06
N LYS A 2 -30.15 0.97 26.15
CA LYS A 2 -29.36 1.40 24.97
C LYS A 2 -28.75 0.16 24.31
N LYS A 3 -29.10 -0.11 23.03
CA LYS A 3 -28.57 -1.25 22.26
C LYS A 3 -27.08 -1.04 21.96
N LYS A 4 -26.21 -1.38 22.92
CA LYS A 4 -24.75 -1.27 22.83
C LYS A 4 -24.12 -2.11 21.71
N TRP A 5 -24.88 -3.05 21.12
CA TRP A 5 -24.39 -4.00 20.12
C TRP A 5 -24.53 -3.53 18.67
N LEU A 6 -25.41 -2.56 18.40
CA LEU A 6 -25.69 -2.09 17.04
C LEU A 6 -24.45 -1.52 16.32
N PRO A 7 -23.57 -0.72 16.97
CA PRO A 7 -22.36 -0.24 16.32
C PRO A 7 -21.42 -1.37 15.87
N TYR A 8 -21.29 -2.44 16.67
CA TYR A 8 -20.42 -3.57 16.33
C TYR A 8 -20.93 -4.36 15.12
N ILE A 9 -22.24 -4.52 14.98
CA ILE A 9 -22.86 -5.19 13.83
C ILE A 9 -22.70 -4.33 12.55
N LEU A 10 -22.76 -3.00 12.67
CA LEU A 10 -22.56 -2.12 11.52
C LEU A 10 -21.12 -2.14 11.01
N VAL A 11 -20.14 -2.31 11.91
CA VAL A 11 -18.72 -2.35 11.56
C VAL A 11 -18.26 -3.77 11.19
N SER A 12 -18.95 -4.82 11.63
CA SER A 12 -18.53 -6.21 11.41
C SER A 12 -18.33 -6.61 9.93
N PRO A 13 -19.13 -6.15 8.95
CA PRO A 13 -18.88 -6.50 7.54
C PRO A 13 -17.51 -6.00 7.05
N TYR A 14 -17.13 -4.78 7.45
CA TYR A 14 -15.82 -4.24 7.13
C TYR A 14 -14.70 -4.98 7.86
N ILE A 15 -14.88 -5.30 9.15
CA ILE A 15 -13.89 -6.08 9.91
C ILE A 15 -13.68 -7.45 9.27
N LEU A 16 -14.75 -8.15 8.89
CA LEU A 16 -14.65 -9.44 8.23
C LEU A 16 -13.90 -9.33 6.90
N HIS A 17 -14.23 -8.33 6.08
CA HIS A 17 -13.51 -8.05 4.84
C HIS A 17 -12.01 -7.80 5.10
N PHE A 18 -11.69 -6.91 6.04
CA PHE A 18 -10.32 -6.62 6.44
C PHE A 18 -9.59 -7.87 6.92
N MET A 19 -10.21 -8.68 7.78
CA MET A 19 -9.58 -9.89 8.31
C MET A 19 -9.27 -10.91 7.22
N VAL A 20 -10.21 -11.16 6.30
CA VAL A 20 -10.08 -12.19 5.27
C VAL A 20 -9.18 -11.75 4.11
N PHE A 21 -9.30 -10.51 3.66
CA PHE A 21 -8.64 -10.05 2.43
C PHE A 21 -7.40 -9.18 2.66
N VAL A 22 -7.18 -8.69 3.89
CA VAL A 22 -6.01 -7.87 4.22
C VAL A 22 -5.15 -8.55 5.28
N ALA A 23 -5.71 -8.77 6.47
CA ALA A 23 -4.94 -9.29 7.60
C ALA A 23 -4.45 -10.72 7.34
N PHE A 24 -5.32 -11.61 6.87
CA PHE A 24 -4.95 -13.00 6.61
C PHE A 24 -3.84 -13.12 5.55
N PRO A 25 -3.92 -12.52 4.34
CA PRO A 25 -2.83 -12.60 3.37
C PRO A 25 -1.53 -11.99 3.88
N VAL A 26 -1.57 -10.88 4.61
CA VAL A 26 -0.36 -10.26 5.18
C VAL A 26 0.30 -11.17 6.21
N LEU A 27 -0.47 -11.71 7.15
CA LEU A 27 0.05 -12.64 8.17
C LEU A 27 0.58 -13.92 7.52
N PHE A 28 -0.11 -14.42 6.50
CA PHE A 28 0.33 -15.60 5.76
C PHE A 28 1.62 -15.31 4.97
N SER A 29 1.74 -14.16 4.30
CA SER A 29 2.99 -13.74 3.64
C SER A 29 4.16 -13.64 4.62
N LEU A 30 3.93 -13.20 5.86
CA LEU A 30 4.95 -13.20 6.91
C LEU A 30 5.38 -14.63 7.28
N LEU A 31 4.45 -15.59 7.36
CA LEU A 31 4.81 -17.00 7.56
C LEU A 31 5.62 -17.55 6.38
N LEU A 32 5.27 -17.15 5.15
CA LEU A 32 6.00 -17.59 3.95
C LEU A 32 7.44 -17.06 3.89
N THR A 33 7.79 -15.98 4.59
CA THR A 33 9.19 -15.50 4.55
C THR A 33 10.17 -16.49 5.16
N VAL A 34 9.72 -17.35 6.08
CA VAL A 34 10.54 -18.40 6.72
C VAL A 34 10.30 -19.81 6.17
N HIS A 35 9.46 -19.94 5.15
CA HIS A 35 9.17 -21.19 4.46
C HIS A 35 9.58 -21.13 2.99
N LYS A 36 9.91 -22.29 2.43
CA LYS A 36 10.05 -22.49 1.00
C LYS A 36 8.76 -23.11 0.50
N TRP A 37 8.02 -22.36 -0.31
CA TRP A 37 6.75 -22.83 -0.83
C TRP A 37 6.49 -22.26 -2.23
N ASN A 38 6.07 -23.12 -3.14
CA ASN A 38 5.77 -22.81 -4.54
C ASN A 38 4.32 -23.15 -4.90
N ILE A 39 3.44 -23.30 -3.90
CA ILE A 39 2.01 -23.66 -4.03
C ILE A 39 1.78 -25.13 -4.44
N ILE A 40 2.65 -25.72 -5.25
CA ILE A 40 2.53 -27.08 -5.79
C ILE A 40 3.09 -28.13 -4.83
N SER A 41 4.26 -27.86 -4.26
CA SER A 41 4.98 -28.74 -3.35
C SER A 41 4.58 -28.47 -1.88
N PRO A 42 4.79 -29.44 -0.97
CA PRO A 42 4.62 -29.21 0.45
C PRO A 42 5.46 -28.02 0.94
N MET A 43 4.92 -27.30 1.92
CA MET A 43 5.60 -26.16 2.54
C MET A 43 6.74 -26.66 3.44
N GLU A 44 7.96 -26.21 3.17
CA GLU A 44 9.16 -26.59 3.93
C GLU A 44 9.61 -25.42 4.81
N TYR A 45 9.82 -25.65 6.11
CA TYR A 45 10.40 -24.63 7.00
C TYR A 45 11.91 -24.53 6.76
N ILE A 46 12.39 -23.35 6.39
CA ILE A 46 13.80 -23.10 6.05
C ILE A 46 14.42 -21.97 6.89
N GLY A 47 13.73 -21.53 7.95
CA GLY A 47 14.15 -20.41 8.79
C GLY A 47 14.41 -19.14 7.96
N PHE A 48 15.50 -18.42 8.24
CA PHE A 48 15.82 -17.15 7.58
C PHE A 48 16.59 -17.29 6.25
N SER A 49 16.61 -18.48 5.63
CA SER A 49 17.36 -18.71 4.39
C SER A 49 16.92 -17.79 3.23
N ASN A 50 15.62 -17.48 3.12
CA ASN A 50 15.10 -16.56 2.10
C ASN A 50 15.69 -15.15 2.24
N TYR A 51 15.84 -14.64 3.46
CA TYR A 51 16.45 -13.33 3.71
C TYR A 51 17.93 -13.34 3.32
N THR A 52 18.66 -14.38 3.68
CA THR A 52 20.08 -14.51 3.31
C THR A 52 20.24 -14.51 1.78
N LYS A 53 19.41 -15.26 1.05
CA LYS A 53 19.39 -15.26 -0.42
C LYS A 53 19.08 -13.87 -0.99
N MET A 54 18.04 -13.22 -0.48
CA MET A 54 17.62 -11.89 -0.90
C MET A 54 18.71 -10.83 -0.72
N PHE A 55 19.42 -10.83 0.42
CA PHE A 55 20.50 -9.86 0.67
C PHE A 55 21.72 -10.04 -0.24
N HIS A 56 21.95 -11.24 -0.79
CA HIS A 56 23.01 -11.48 -1.77
C HIS A 56 22.53 -11.33 -3.22
N ASP A 57 21.23 -11.08 -3.44
CA ASP A 57 20.67 -10.92 -4.77
C ASP A 57 20.92 -9.49 -5.29
N ARG A 58 21.68 -9.40 -6.39
CA ARG A 58 21.99 -8.13 -7.04
C ARG A 58 20.76 -7.46 -7.66
N LEU A 59 19.78 -8.25 -8.11
CA LEU A 59 18.52 -7.73 -8.66
C LEU A 59 17.64 -7.14 -7.57
N PHE A 60 17.65 -7.71 -6.36
CA PHE A 60 16.95 -7.16 -5.21
C PHE A 60 17.43 -5.74 -4.91
N TRP A 61 18.75 -5.55 -4.76
CA TRP A 61 19.33 -4.23 -4.49
C TRP A 61 19.10 -3.24 -5.63
N LYS A 62 19.25 -3.67 -6.89
CA LYS A 62 18.97 -2.83 -8.05
C LYS A 62 17.51 -2.36 -8.06
N SER A 63 16.58 -3.27 -7.78
CA SER A 63 15.14 -2.95 -7.74
C SER A 63 14.84 -1.97 -6.59
N LEU A 64 15.41 -2.21 -5.41
CA LEU A 64 15.27 -1.34 -4.25
C LEU A 64 15.79 0.08 -4.54
N THR A 65 16.98 0.21 -5.15
CA THR A 65 17.55 1.51 -5.51
C THR A 65 16.72 2.22 -6.58
N ASN A 66 16.21 1.49 -7.57
CA ASN A 66 15.35 2.06 -8.61
C ASN A 66 14.04 2.61 -8.00
N THR A 67 13.40 1.84 -7.12
CA THR A 67 12.19 2.29 -6.42
C THR A 67 12.48 3.49 -5.55
N PHE A 68 13.59 3.49 -4.81
CA PHE A 68 13.95 4.63 -3.95
C PHE A 68 14.25 5.90 -4.76
N GLN A 69 15.00 5.78 -5.86
CA GLN A 69 15.24 6.88 -6.80
C GLN A 69 13.94 7.40 -7.40
N PHE A 70 13.04 6.50 -7.82
CA PHE A 70 11.73 6.88 -8.31
C PHE A 70 10.95 7.67 -7.26
N LEU A 71 10.86 7.20 -6.01
CA LEU A 71 10.14 7.88 -4.94
C LEU A 71 10.73 9.25 -4.62
N LEU A 72 12.06 9.36 -4.54
CA LEU A 72 12.75 10.61 -4.25
C LEU A 72 12.53 11.69 -5.31
N ILE A 73 12.32 11.30 -6.57
CA ILE A 73 12.07 12.26 -7.66
C ILE A 73 10.57 12.51 -7.80
N HIS A 74 9.77 11.45 -7.82
CA HIS A 74 8.33 11.50 -8.07
C HIS A 74 7.59 12.26 -6.97
N ILE A 75 7.85 11.96 -5.69
CA ILE A 75 7.09 12.56 -4.58
C ILE A 75 7.28 14.08 -4.51
N PRO A 76 8.50 14.64 -4.52
CA PRO A 76 8.67 16.09 -4.49
C PRO A 76 8.07 16.79 -5.71
N LEU A 77 8.24 16.22 -6.91
CA LEU A 77 7.64 16.78 -8.12
C LEU A 77 6.11 16.76 -8.04
N GLN A 78 5.53 15.64 -7.62
CA GLN A 78 4.08 15.50 -7.44
C GLN A 78 3.56 16.55 -6.46
N ILE A 79 4.18 16.69 -5.28
CA ILE A 79 3.79 17.69 -4.29
C ILE A 79 3.92 19.11 -4.87
N PHE A 80 5.05 19.42 -5.52
CA PHE A 80 5.29 20.73 -6.13
C PHE A 80 4.20 21.09 -7.14
N PHE A 81 3.92 20.19 -8.09
CA PHE A 81 2.90 20.43 -9.11
C PHE A 81 1.47 20.46 -8.53
N SER A 82 1.15 19.59 -7.58
CA SER A 82 -0.16 19.60 -6.91
C SER A 82 -0.39 20.91 -6.15
N LEU A 83 0.63 21.43 -5.44
CA LEU A 83 0.53 22.70 -4.72
C LEU A 83 0.50 23.90 -5.67
N ALA A 84 1.34 23.92 -6.70
CA ALA A 84 1.34 24.98 -7.71
C ALA A 84 -0.03 25.08 -8.41
N LEU A 85 -0.61 23.93 -8.75
CA LEU A 85 -1.95 23.87 -9.33
C LEU A 85 -3.02 24.30 -8.33
N ALA A 86 -2.95 23.85 -7.08
CA ALA A 86 -3.89 24.25 -6.04
C ALA A 86 -3.90 25.76 -5.82
N GLU A 87 -2.72 26.41 -5.76
CA GLU A 87 -2.59 27.85 -5.61
C GLU A 87 -3.10 28.62 -6.84
N PHE A 88 -2.78 28.14 -8.05
CA PHE A 88 -3.33 28.70 -9.28
C PHE A 88 -4.85 28.71 -9.26
N LEU A 89 -5.48 27.57 -8.91
CA LEU A 89 -6.93 27.42 -8.81
C LEU A 89 -7.57 28.18 -7.64
N ASN A 90 -6.78 28.58 -6.64
CA ASN A 90 -7.25 29.38 -5.52
C ASN A 90 -7.54 30.84 -5.93
N GLN A 91 -6.87 31.36 -6.95
CA GLN A 91 -7.06 32.71 -7.48
C GLN A 91 -8.45 32.91 -8.10
N LYS A 92 -8.93 34.14 -8.27
CA LYS A 92 -10.25 34.44 -8.88
C LYS A 92 -10.24 34.14 -10.39
N ILE A 93 -10.23 32.86 -10.75
CA ILE A 93 -10.33 32.41 -12.15
C ILE A 93 -11.79 32.39 -12.59
N GLN A 94 -12.06 32.88 -13.80
CA GLN A 94 -13.38 33.02 -14.40
C GLN A 94 -14.12 31.68 -14.68
N MET A 95 -13.50 30.52 -14.40
CA MET A 95 -14.07 29.17 -14.64
C MET A 95 -13.77 28.16 -13.50
N LYS A 96 -13.70 28.62 -12.23
CA LYS A 96 -13.37 27.78 -11.05
C LYS A 96 -14.13 26.44 -10.95
N GLY A 97 -15.41 26.40 -11.35
CA GLY A 97 -16.25 25.20 -11.24
C GLY A 97 -15.80 24.07 -12.17
N PHE A 98 -15.44 24.39 -13.42
CA PHE A 98 -14.95 23.41 -14.39
C PHE A 98 -13.59 22.85 -13.96
N PHE A 99 -12.66 23.71 -13.53
CA PHE A 99 -11.35 23.28 -13.06
C PHE A 99 -11.42 22.41 -11.80
N ARG A 100 -12.32 22.72 -10.85
CA ARG A 100 -12.53 21.84 -9.68
C ARG A 100 -13.06 20.46 -10.08
N ALA A 101 -14.01 20.37 -11.01
CA ALA A 101 -14.58 19.08 -11.43
C ALA A 101 -13.64 18.22 -12.30
N ALA A 102 -12.66 18.83 -12.98
CA ALA A 102 -11.70 18.10 -13.80
C ALA A 102 -10.50 17.56 -13.00
N PHE A 103 -10.15 18.21 -11.88
CA PHE A 103 -9.00 17.86 -11.06
C PHE A 103 -9.35 17.10 -9.76
N PHE A 104 -10.58 17.22 -9.25
CA PHE A 104 -11.11 16.44 -8.12
C PHE A 104 -12.11 15.40 -8.60
#